data_AF-A0A258J189-F1
#
_entry.id   AF-A0A258J189-F1
#
_cell.length_a   1.000
_cell.length_b   1.000
_cell.length_c   1.000
_cell.angle_alpha   90.00
_cell.angle_beta   90.00
_cell.angle_gamma   90.00
#
_symmetry.space_group_name_H-M   'P 1'
#
loop_
_entity.id
_entity.type
_entity.pdbx_description
1 polymer ?
#
loop_
_entity_poly.entity_id
_entity_poly.type
_entity_poly.pdbx_seq_one_letter_code
_entity_poly.pdbx_strand_id
1 'polypeptide(L)'
;MSDFYLGEIRIFPYDRIPTGWAKCEGQLLLVQQNQALFSLLGPRFGGDGRTNFALPDLRGRVPVHVNPQALPDRITIALNKPLGTETVTLTQVELPTHTHLYCVSTQQGTVNPPNNAVFAEVTQVDASKPQANYYGPATQLTPVKADAIRNAGGGGAHPNIQPSLAFNLCIATQGLYPPHS
;
A
#
# COMPACT_ATOMS: atom_id res chain seq x y z
N MET A 1 -43.13 8.48 -1.09
CA MET A 1 -41.91 7.88 -1.67
C MET A 1 -40.74 8.64 -1.10
N SER A 2 -39.70 7.95 -0.62
CA SER A 2 -38.44 8.62 -0.28
C SER A 2 -37.81 9.15 -1.57
N ASP A 3 -37.61 10.46 -1.67
CA ASP A 3 -37.01 11.12 -2.83
C ASP A 3 -35.52 10.78 -2.90
N PHE A 4 -35.17 9.79 -3.71
CA PHE A 4 -33.81 9.51 -4.11
C PHE A 4 -33.73 9.43 -5.62
N TYR A 5 -32.57 9.81 -6.14
CA TYR A 5 -32.35 9.78 -7.57
C TYR A 5 -31.93 8.38 -8.03
N LEU A 6 -32.42 7.99 -9.20
CA LEU A 6 -31.99 6.75 -9.85
C LEU A 6 -30.48 6.80 -10.08
N GLY A 7 -29.77 5.71 -9.74
CA GLY A 7 -28.31 5.63 -9.84
C GLY A 7 -27.54 6.29 -8.70
N GLU A 8 -28.22 6.87 -7.70
CA GLU A 8 -27.57 7.40 -6.49
C GLU A 8 -26.89 6.29 -5.69
N ILE A 9 -25.67 6.54 -5.21
CA ILE A 9 -24.93 5.60 -4.34
C ILE A 9 -24.97 6.09 -2.90
N ARG A 10 -25.36 5.21 -1.97
CA ARG A 10 -25.38 5.49 -0.52
C ARG A 10 -24.71 4.39 0.27
N ILE A 11 -24.32 4.73 1.49
CA ILE A 11 -23.75 3.81 2.47
C ILE A 11 -24.85 3.24 3.36
N PHE A 12 -24.86 1.92 3.52
CA PHE A 12 -25.80 1.17 4.33
C PHE A 12 -25.04 0.36 5.39
N PRO A 13 -25.35 0.51 6.69
CA PRO A 13 -24.65 -0.22 7.74
C PRO A 13 -25.17 -1.65 7.98
N TYR A 14 -26.14 -2.11 7.19
CA TYR A 14 -26.80 -3.40 7.34
C TYR A 14 -26.81 -4.18 6.03
N ASP A 15 -26.98 -5.50 6.13
CA ASP A 15 -26.87 -6.43 5.00
C ASP A 15 -28.14 -6.53 4.14
N ARG A 16 -29.31 -6.42 4.78
CA ARG A 16 -30.61 -6.49 4.10
C ARG A 16 -30.91 -5.18 3.39
N ILE A 17 -30.65 -5.15 2.09
CA ILE A 17 -30.82 -3.95 1.27
C ILE A 17 -32.31 -3.68 1.00
N PRO A 18 -32.79 -2.43 1.13
CA PRO A 18 -34.19 -2.10 0.87
C PRO A 18 -34.57 -2.30 -0.60
N THR A 19 -35.86 -2.50 -0.86
CA THR A 19 -36.40 -2.53 -2.23
C THR A 19 -36.04 -1.25 -2.99
N GLY A 20 -35.66 -1.38 -4.26
CA GLY A 20 -35.22 -0.27 -5.10
C GLY A 20 -33.74 0.08 -4.97
N TRP A 21 -32.97 -0.73 -4.25
CA TRP A 21 -31.52 -0.63 -4.12
C TRP A 21 -30.85 -1.97 -4.44
N ALA A 22 -29.60 -1.92 -4.89
CA ALA A 22 -28.74 -3.10 -5.07
C ALA A 22 -27.35 -2.80 -4.50
N LYS A 23 -26.65 -3.81 -3.97
CA LYS A 23 -25.27 -3.64 -3.53
C LYS A 23 -24.36 -3.38 -4.72
N CYS A 24 -23.32 -2.57 -4.57
CA CYS A 24 -22.33 -2.33 -5.63
C CYS A 24 -21.31 -3.48 -5.70
N GLU A 25 -21.75 -4.65 -6.17
CA GLU A 25 -20.95 -5.89 -6.24
C GLU A 25 -20.67 -6.35 -7.69
N GLY A 26 -20.86 -5.48 -8.68
CA GLY A 26 -20.59 -5.82 -10.08
C GLY A 26 -21.65 -6.68 -10.78
N GLN A 27 -22.85 -6.84 -10.21
CA GLN A 27 -23.87 -7.70 -10.84
C GLN A 27 -24.31 -7.17 -12.21
N LEU A 28 -24.60 -8.11 -13.12
CA LEU A 28 -25.16 -7.82 -14.45
C LEU A 28 -26.68 -7.68 -14.37
N LEU A 29 -27.21 -6.60 -14.94
CA LEU A 29 -28.63 -6.34 -15.08
C LEU A 29 -29.03 -6.33 -16.55
N LEU A 30 -30.25 -6.80 -16.84
CA LEU A 30 -30.81 -6.75 -18.18
C LEU A 30 -31.20 -5.31 -18.54
N VAL A 31 -30.72 -4.83 -19.70
CA VAL A 31 -31.02 -3.49 -20.22
C VAL A 31 -32.53 -3.32 -20.41
N GLN A 32 -33.22 -4.34 -20.95
CA GLN A 32 -34.66 -4.30 -21.22
C GLN A 32 -35.50 -4.01 -19.96
N GLN A 33 -35.06 -4.47 -18.79
CA GLN A 33 -35.78 -4.29 -17.52
C GLN A 33 -35.34 -3.04 -16.76
N ASN A 34 -34.18 -2.46 -17.10
CA ASN A 34 -33.55 -1.37 -16.35
C ASN A 34 -33.14 -0.21 -17.29
N GLN A 35 -33.97 0.10 -18.29
CA GLN A 35 -33.65 1.06 -19.34
C GLN A 35 -33.24 2.44 -18.79
N ALA A 36 -33.97 2.93 -17.78
CA ALA A 36 -33.68 4.23 -17.15
C ALA A 36 -32.35 4.23 -16.38
N LEU A 37 -31.96 3.11 -15.75
CA LEU A 37 -30.67 3.03 -15.07
C LEU A 37 -29.53 2.88 -16.08
N PHE A 38 -29.77 2.12 -17.16
CA PHE A 38 -28.83 1.96 -18.26
C PHE A 38 -28.56 3.28 -18.99
N SER A 39 -29.54 4.16 -19.17
CA SER A 39 -29.31 5.46 -19.82
C SER A 39 -28.37 6.36 -19.01
N LEU A 40 -28.30 6.19 -17.68
CA LEU A 40 -27.38 6.94 -16.80
C LEU A 40 -25.98 6.32 -16.77
N LEU A 41 -25.89 5.00 -16.55
CA LEU A 41 -24.61 4.32 -16.33
C LEU A 41 -23.94 3.89 -17.63
N GLY A 42 -24.72 3.48 -18.63
CA GLY A 42 -24.25 2.80 -19.83
C GLY A 42 -23.49 1.50 -19.50
N PRO A 43 -22.67 1.00 -20.44
CA PRO A 43 -21.84 -0.20 -20.23
C PRO A 43 -20.53 0.09 -19.47
N ARG A 44 -20.42 1.23 -18.78
CA ARG A 44 -19.14 1.73 -18.24
C ARG A 44 -18.52 0.80 -17.19
N PHE A 45 -19.35 0.02 -16.48
CA PHE A 45 -18.92 -0.90 -15.42
C PHE A 45 -18.80 -2.36 -15.89
N GLY A 46 -19.09 -2.65 -17.16
CA GLY A 46 -19.09 -4.00 -17.73
C GLY A 46 -20.40 -4.39 -18.39
N GLY A 47 -20.48 -5.64 -18.82
CA GLY A 47 -21.58 -6.16 -19.66
C GLY A 47 -21.36 -5.93 -21.15
N ASP A 48 -22.30 -6.40 -21.97
CA ASP A 48 -22.22 -6.30 -23.43
C ASP A 48 -22.78 -4.98 -23.99
N GLY A 49 -23.43 -4.17 -23.15
CA GLY A 49 -24.04 -2.88 -23.52
C GLY A 49 -25.23 -2.99 -24.48
N ARG A 50 -25.72 -4.20 -24.75
CA ARG A 50 -26.84 -4.48 -25.65
C ARG A 50 -27.95 -5.22 -24.90
N THR A 51 -27.61 -6.34 -24.31
CA THR A 51 -28.50 -7.19 -23.52
C THR A 51 -28.40 -6.86 -22.04
N ASN A 52 -27.18 -6.60 -21.57
CA ASN A 52 -26.87 -6.37 -20.17
C ASN A 52 -25.83 -5.26 -19.94
N PHE A 53 -25.79 -4.78 -18.72
CA PHE A 53 -24.78 -3.87 -18.20
C PHE A 53 -24.47 -4.23 -16.75
N ALA A 54 -23.27 -3.93 -16.27
CA ALA A 54 -22.91 -4.16 -14.88
C ALA A 54 -23.18 -2.93 -14.01
N LEU A 55 -23.44 -3.17 -12.73
CA LEU A 55 -23.32 -2.16 -11.68
C LEU A 55 -21.84 -1.98 -11.27
N PRO A 56 -21.47 -0.89 -10.56
CA PRO A 56 -20.13 -0.76 -10.00
C PRO A 56 -19.79 -1.93 -9.07
N ASP A 57 -18.51 -2.34 -9.05
CA ASP A 57 -17.97 -3.27 -8.04
C ASP A 57 -17.08 -2.49 -7.08
N LEU A 58 -17.58 -2.27 -5.86
CA LEU A 58 -16.91 -1.49 -4.81
C LEU A 58 -16.48 -2.35 -3.62
N ARG A 59 -16.53 -3.69 -3.76
CA ARG A 59 -16.06 -4.60 -2.71
C ARG A 59 -14.56 -4.43 -2.47
N GLY A 60 -14.18 -4.14 -1.23
CA GLY A 60 -12.77 -3.88 -0.85
C GLY A 60 -12.19 -2.59 -1.41
N ARG A 61 -13.01 -1.68 -1.97
CA ARG A 61 -12.54 -0.45 -2.61
C ARG A 61 -12.98 0.80 -1.87
N VAL A 62 -12.12 1.81 -1.88
CA VAL A 62 -12.45 3.16 -1.45
C VAL A 62 -12.90 3.95 -2.68
N PRO A 63 -14.13 4.51 -2.71
CA PRO A 63 -14.55 5.39 -3.80
C PRO A 63 -13.71 6.67 -3.84
N VAL A 64 -13.23 7.04 -5.02
CA VAL A 64 -12.50 8.29 -5.25
C VAL A 64 -13.19 9.06 -6.37
N HIS A 65 -13.24 10.39 -6.25
CA HIS A 65 -13.82 11.25 -7.26
C HIS A 65 -13.01 11.17 -8.57
N VAL A 66 -13.70 11.24 -9.71
CA VAL A 66 -13.05 11.26 -11.02
C VAL A 66 -12.21 12.53 -11.18
N ASN A 67 -11.03 12.39 -11.76
CA ASN A 67 -10.16 13.51 -12.11
C ASN A 67 -9.65 13.31 -13.54
N PRO A 68 -10.38 13.74 -14.58
CA PRO A 68 -10.02 13.44 -15.97
C PRO A 68 -8.76 14.18 -16.45
N GLN A 69 -8.24 15.14 -15.69
CA GLN A 69 -7.10 15.97 -16.05
C GLN A 69 -5.99 15.84 -15.01
N ALA A 70 -4.74 15.71 -15.46
CA ALA A 70 -3.59 15.77 -14.56
C ALA A 70 -3.44 17.21 -14.05
N LEU A 71 -3.33 17.36 -12.73
CA LEU A 71 -2.99 18.62 -12.08
C LEU A 71 -1.54 18.51 -11.55
N PRO A 72 -0.84 19.63 -11.31
CA PRO A 72 0.56 19.60 -10.85
C PRO A 72 0.81 18.71 -9.62
N ASP A 73 -0.22 18.54 -8.78
CA ASP A 73 -0.20 17.79 -7.52
C ASP A 73 -1.15 16.57 -7.52
N ARG A 74 -1.83 16.26 -8.63
CA ARG A 74 -2.83 15.18 -8.67
C ARG A 74 -2.78 14.37 -9.95
N ILE A 75 -2.88 13.06 -9.78
CA ILE A 75 -2.95 12.11 -10.89
C ILE A 75 -4.31 12.18 -11.59
N THR A 76 -4.34 11.77 -12.85
CA THR A 76 -5.57 11.51 -13.59
C THR A 76 -6.26 10.26 -13.04
N ILE A 77 -7.55 10.37 -12.74
CA ILE A 77 -8.42 9.30 -12.26
C ILE A 77 -9.60 9.18 -13.23
N ALA A 78 -9.54 8.17 -14.11
CA ALA A 78 -10.65 7.87 -15.01
C ALA A 78 -11.74 7.08 -14.28
N LEU A 79 -12.99 7.28 -14.71
CA LEU A 79 -14.13 6.53 -14.18
C LEU A 79 -13.96 5.03 -14.41
N ASN A 80 -14.32 4.22 -13.41
CA ASN A 80 -14.21 2.76 -13.43
C ASN A 80 -12.80 2.24 -13.79
N LYS A 81 -11.75 2.92 -13.33
CA LYS A 81 -10.39 2.40 -13.38
C LYS A 81 -9.89 2.12 -11.98
N PRO A 82 -9.53 0.85 -11.66
CA PRO A 82 -8.98 0.53 -10.35
C PRO A 82 -7.62 1.21 -10.17
N LEU A 83 -7.37 1.70 -8.97
CA LEU A 83 -6.12 2.35 -8.54
C LEU A 83 -5.73 1.81 -7.16
N GLY A 84 -4.46 2.04 -6.77
CA GLY A 84 -3.92 1.62 -5.48
C GLY A 84 -3.60 0.12 -5.41
N THR A 85 -2.93 -0.27 -4.32
CA THR A 85 -2.59 -1.66 -4.00
C THR A 85 -2.79 -1.91 -2.51
N GLU A 86 -3.26 -3.09 -2.13
CA GLU A 86 -3.46 -3.49 -0.73
C GLU A 86 -2.13 -3.76 0.00
N THR A 87 -1.09 -4.12 -0.75
CA THR A 87 0.26 -4.32 -0.24
C THR A 87 1.27 -3.59 -1.11
N VAL A 88 2.35 -3.10 -0.48
CA VAL A 88 3.48 -2.48 -1.16
C VAL A 88 4.76 -3.17 -0.72
N THR A 89 5.62 -3.48 -1.68
CA THR A 89 6.96 -4.03 -1.47
C THR A 89 7.93 -2.87 -1.38
N LEU A 90 8.60 -2.69 -0.25
CA LEU A 90 9.61 -1.65 -0.10
C LEU A 90 10.85 -1.98 -0.94
N THR A 91 11.13 -1.11 -1.89
CA THR A 91 12.32 -1.10 -2.73
C THR A 91 13.39 -0.17 -2.16
N GLN A 92 14.64 -0.35 -2.58
CA GLN A 92 15.74 0.53 -2.13
C GLN A 92 15.51 2.01 -2.50
N VAL A 93 14.75 2.28 -3.57
CA VAL A 93 14.42 3.65 -4.01
C VAL A 93 13.48 4.36 -3.04
N GLU A 94 12.70 3.61 -2.27
CA GLU A 94 11.76 4.15 -1.28
C GLU A 94 12.41 4.38 0.09
N LEU A 95 13.71 4.07 0.23
CA LEU A 95 14.49 4.31 1.45
C LEU A 95 15.46 5.49 1.24
N PRO A 96 15.63 6.37 2.25
CA PRO A 96 16.70 7.36 2.21
C PRO A 96 18.07 6.70 2.04
N THR A 97 18.89 7.27 1.15
CA THR A 97 20.27 6.84 0.98
C THR A 97 21.02 6.99 2.30
N HIS A 98 21.60 5.90 2.77
CA HIS A 98 22.40 5.85 3.99
C HIS A 98 23.62 4.94 3.80
N THR A 99 24.61 5.07 4.67
CA THR A 99 25.81 4.23 4.68
C THR A 99 26.10 3.76 6.10
N HIS A 100 26.70 2.57 6.20
CA HIS A 100 27.25 2.06 7.45
C HIS A 100 28.76 2.08 7.35
N LEU A 101 29.41 2.66 8.34
CA LEU A 101 30.86 2.60 8.47
C LEU A 101 31.20 1.74 9.68
N TYR A 102 31.94 0.67 9.46
CA TYR A 102 32.51 -0.14 10.52
C TYR A 102 33.99 0.18 10.62
N CYS A 103 34.45 0.55 11.81
CA CYS A 103 35.83 0.89 12.06
C CYS A 103 36.44 -0.04 13.10
N VAL A 104 37.74 -0.27 12.97
CA VAL A 104 38.57 -1.01 13.94
C VAL A 104 39.71 -0.12 14.40
N SER A 105 40.22 -0.36 15.61
CA SER A 105 41.40 0.35 16.10
C SER A 105 42.66 -0.27 15.48
N THR A 106 43.62 0.57 15.10
CA THR A 106 44.97 0.12 14.73
C THR A 106 45.89 -0.05 15.94
N GLN A 107 45.39 0.09 17.16
CA GLN A 107 46.17 -0.17 18.37
C GLN A 107 46.17 -1.65 18.73
N GLN A 108 47.14 -2.08 19.54
CA GLN A 108 47.18 -3.43 20.08
C GLN A 108 45.96 -3.70 21.00
N GLY A 109 45.34 -4.87 20.83
CA GLY A 109 44.31 -5.36 21.73
C GLY A 109 44.85 -5.65 23.13
N THR A 110 44.20 -5.11 24.16
CA THR A 110 44.62 -5.21 25.57
C THR A 110 43.53 -5.74 26.51
N VAL A 111 42.28 -5.84 26.05
CA VAL A 111 41.14 -6.19 26.92
C VAL A 111 40.32 -7.38 26.39
N ASN A 112 39.86 -8.21 27.33
CA ASN A 112 38.89 -9.30 27.14
C ASN A 112 38.26 -9.62 28.52
N PRO A 113 36.93 -9.44 28.74
CA PRO A 113 35.91 -9.10 27.77
C PRO A 113 35.96 -7.63 27.31
N PRO A 114 35.38 -7.30 26.14
CA PRO A 114 35.30 -5.92 25.66
C PRO A 114 34.31 -5.10 26.50
N ASN A 115 34.82 -4.15 27.26
CA ASN A 115 34.01 -3.09 27.87
C ASN A 115 34.37 -1.77 27.22
N ASN A 116 33.42 -1.14 26.51
CA ASN A 116 33.63 0.10 25.74
C ASN A 116 34.88 0.05 24.84
N ALA A 117 35.11 -1.10 24.19
CA ALA A 117 36.28 -1.41 23.38
C ALA A 117 35.85 -1.86 21.97
N VAL A 118 36.69 -1.62 20.97
CA VAL A 118 36.49 -2.03 19.58
C VAL A 118 37.45 -3.15 19.21
N PHE A 119 37.21 -3.86 18.09
CA PHE A 119 38.24 -4.76 17.58
C PHE A 119 39.51 -3.98 17.27
N ALA A 120 40.63 -4.58 17.61
CA ALA A 120 41.94 -3.96 17.54
C ALA A 120 42.96 -4.95 16.95
N GLU A 121 44.19 -4.49 16.71
CA GLU A 121 45.25 -5.34 16.19
C GLU A 121 45.61 -6.45 17.20
N VAL A 122 45.57 -7.70 16.76
CA VAL A 122 45.93 -8.85 17.59
C VAL A 122 47.42 -9.13 17.43
N THR A 123 48.20 -8.76 18.43
CA THR A 123 49.62 -9.12 18.52
C THR A 123 49.80 -10.21 19.58
N GLN A 124 49.48 -11.46 19.23
CA GLN A 124 49.91 -12.60 20.04
C GLN A 124 51.29 -13.05 19.60
N VAL A 125 52.31 -12.73 20.40
CA VAL A 125 53.58 -13.47 20.37
C VAL A 125 54.01 -13.83 21.80
N ASP A 126 53.05 -14.18 22.66
CA ASP A 126 53.34 -14.68 24.01
C ASP A 126 52.74 -16.07 24.20
N ALA A 127 53.60 -17.09 24.16
CA ALA A 127 53.26 -18.50 24.34
C ALA A 127 52.67 -18.82 25.74
N SER A 128 52.75 -17.87 26.68
CA SER A 128 52.22 -18.03 28.04
C SER A 128 50.75 -17.59 28.22
N LYS A 129 50.14 -16.95 27.20
CA LYS A 129 48.74 -16.49 27.23
C LYS A 129 47.89 -17.26 26.21
N PRO A 130 47.09 -18.25 26.65
CA PRO A 130 46.31 -19.10 25.75
C PRO A 130 45.17 -18.38 25.01
N GLN A 131 44.88 -17.12 25.32
CA GLN A 131 43.82 -16.33 24.68
C GLN A 131 44.35 -14.98 24.19
N ALA A 132 44.07 -14.67 22.92
CA ALA A 132 44.38 -13.40 22.32
C ALA A 132 43.45 -12.29 22.81
N ASN A 133 44.00 -11.09 23.05
CA ASN A 133 43.19 -9.91 23.27
C ASN A 133 42.75 -9.35 21.92
N TYR A 134 41.46 -9.48 21.61
CA TYR A 134 40.88 -9.02 20.35
C TYR A 134 40.40 -7.57 20.39
N TYR A 135 40.38 -6.95 21.57
CA TYR A 135 39.75 -5.65 21.78
C TYR A 135 40.69 -4.63 22.41
N GLY A 136 40.52 -3.37 22.03
CA GLY A 136 41.33 -2.24 22.49
C GLY A 136 40.52 -0.94 22.51
N PRO A 137 41.15 0.18 22.92
CA PRO A 137 40.48 1.48 23.01
C PRO A 137 39.95 1.95 21.64
N ALA A 138 38.84 2.70 21.66
CA ALA A 138 38.20 3.26 20.46
C ALA A 138 38.95 4.50 19.91
N THR A 139 40.26 4.36 19.69
CA THR A 139 41.17 5.40 19.19
C THR A 139 41.88 4.91 17.94
N GLN A 140 42.31 5.83 17.07
CA GLN A 140 42.96 5.51 15.78
C GLN A 140 42.11 4.55 14.93
N LEU A 141 40.84 4.91 14.78
CA LEU A 141 39.85 4.12 14.05
C LEU A 141 40.09 4.20 12.55
N THR A 142 40.23 3.04 11.92
CA THR A 142 40.33 2.89 10.47
C THR A 142 39.13 2.11 9.96
N PRO A 143 38.48 2.54 8.87
CA PRO A 143 37.36 1.82 8.30
C PRO A 143 37.82 0.48 7.71
N VAL A 144 37.03 -0.57 7.92
CA VAL A 144 37.26 -1.85 7.26
C VAL A 144 36.76 -1.82 5.82
N LYS A 145 37.13 -2.84 5.03
CA LYS A 145 36.62 -3.04 3.67
C LYS A 145 35.08 -3.05 3.69
N ALA A 146 34.45 -2.34 2.75
CA ALA A 146 32.99 -2.19 2.69
C ALA A 146 32.23 -3.53 2.74
N ASP A 147 32.77 -4.60 2.15
CA ASP A 147 32.18 -5.95 2.13
C ASP A 147 32.05 -6.61 3.51
N ALA A 148 32.70 -6.06 4.54
CA ALA A 148 32.52 -6.48 5.92
C ALA A 148 31.10 -6.17 6.45
N ILE A 149 30.40 -5.24 5.79
CA ILE A 149 29.01 -4.91 6.08
C ILE A 149 28.19 -5.35 4.87
N ARG A 150 27.14 -6.12 5.14
CA ARG A 150 26.17 -6.54 4.10
C ARG A 150 24.84 -5.88 4.38
N ASN A 151 24.11 -5.60 3.31
CA ASN A 151 22.70 -5.23 3.43
C ASN A 151 21.93 -6.40 4.04
N ALA A 152 20.96 -6.07 4.88
CA ALA A 152 20.02 -7.01 5.47
C ALA A 152 18.59 -6.55 5.16
N GLY A 153 17.67 -7.52 5.05
CA GLY A 153 16.30 -7.28 4.60
C GLY A 153 16.09 -7.65 3.13
N GLY A 154 14.95 -8.28 2.83
CA GLY A 154 14.62 -8.81 1.50
C GLY A 154 13.54 -8.03 0.76
N GLY A 155 13.14 -6.85 1.26
CA GLY A 155 12.03 -6.07 0.69
C GLY A 155 10.68 -6.79 0.80
N GLY A 156 10.31 -7.25 2.01
CA GLY A 156 9.00 -7.89 2.21
C GLY A 156 7.84 -6.93 1.93
N ALA A 157 6.78 -7.43 1.33
CA ALA A 157 5.55 -6.66 1.18
C ALA A 157 4.94 -6.37 2.56
N HIS A 158 4.49 -5.15 2.77
CA HIS A 158 3.71 -4.77 3.95
C HIS A 158 2.30 -4.34 3.54
N PRO A 159 1.31 -4.44 4.46
CA PRO A 159 -0.01 -3.87 4.23
C PRO A 159 0.08 -2.37 3.95
N ASN A 160 -0.64 -1.93 2.92
CA ASN A 160 -0.81 -0.54 2.52
C ASN A 160 -2.30 -0.17 2.60
N ILE A 161 -2.91 -0.50 3.74
CA ILE A 161 -4.33 -0.30 3.98
C ILE A 161 -4.48 0.71 5.12
N GLN A 162 -5.22 1.80 4.86
CA GLN A 162 -5.55 2.77 5.90
C GLN A 162 -6.50 2.16 6.94
N PRO A 163 -6.50 2.63 8.20
CA PRO A 163 -7.54 2.28 9.16
C PRO A 163 -8.93 2.53 8.55
N SER A 164 -9.73 1.47 8.43
CA SER A 164 -10.99 1.48 7.68
C SER A 164 -12.10 0.75 8.42
N LEU A 165 -13.33 1.18 8.22
CA LEU A 165 -14.55 0.51 8.67
C LEU A 165 -15.42 0.19 7.45
N ALA A 166 -15.80 -1.07 7.30
CA ALA A 166 -16.54 -1.55 6.14
C ALA A 166 -18.05 -1.34 6.30
N PHE A 167 -18.69 -0.87 5.23
CA PHE A 167 -20.14 -0.73 5.10
C PHE A 167 -20.58 -1.16 3.69
N ASN A 168 -21.87 -1.44 3.51
CA ASN A 168 -22.40 -1.78 2.20
C ASN A 168 -22.62 -0.51 1.37
N LEU A 169 -21.91 -0.39 0.26
CA LEU A 169 -22.20 0.61 -0.76
C LEU A 169 -23.29 0.08 -1.67
N CYS A 170 -24.41 0.79 -1.77
CA CYS A 170 -25.55 0.38 -2.58
C CYS A 170 -25.95 1.48 -3.55
N ILE A 171 -26.45 1.09 -4.72
CA ILE A 171 -26.95 1.95 -5.78
C ILE A 171 -28.47 1.83 -5.90
N ALA A 172 -29.13 2.97 -6.10
CA ALA A 172 -30.56 3.02 -6.36
C ALA A 172 -30.88 2.46 -7.75
N THR A 173 -31.64 1.36 -7.80
CA THR A 173 -32.13 0.73 -9.03
C THR A 173 -33.52 1.20 -9.43
N GLN A 174 -34.18 1.94 -8.55
CA GLN A 174 -35.43 2.66 -8.78
C GLN A 174 -35.25 4.10 -8.27
N GLY A 175 -36.22 4.99 -8.47
CA GLY A 175 -36.15 6.37 -7.97
C GLY A 175 -36.49 7.41 -9.04
N LEU A 176 -36.34 8.68 -8.67
CA LEU A 176 -36.57 9.80 -9.58
C LEU A 176 -35.45 9.85 -10.62
N TYR A 177 -35.80 9.97 -11.90
CA TYR A 177 -34.79 10.17 -12.92
C TYR A 177 -34.12 11.54 -12.72
N PRO A 178 -32.77 11.64 -12.64
CA PRO A 178 -32.09 12.92 -12.45
C PRO A 178 -32.43 13.90 -13.59
N PRO A 179 -32.85 15.14 -13.29
CA PRO A 179 -33.13 16.11 -14.33
C PRO A 179 -31.85 16.48 -15.08
N HIS A 180 -31.94 16.57 -16.41
CA HIS A 180 -30.91 17.22 -17.22
C HIS A 180 -31.19 18.73 -17.19
N SER A 181 -30.31 19.51 -16.56
CA SER A 181 -30.32 20.98 -16.62
C SER A 181 -29.54 21.48 -17.83
#